data_AF-A0A422MZ22-F1
#
_entry.id   AF-A0A422MZ22-F1
#
_cell.length_a   1.000
_cell.length_b   1.000
_cell.length_c   1.000
_cell.angle_alpha   90.00
_cell.angle_beta   90.00
_cell.angle_gamma   90.00
#
_symmetry.space_group_name_H-M   'P 1'
#
loop_
_entity.id
_entity.type
_entity.pdbx_description
1 polymer ?
#
loop_
_entity_poly.entity_id
_entity_poly.type
_entity_poly.pdbx_seq_one_letter_code
_entity_poly.pdbx_strand_id
1 'polypeptide(L)'
;MIRDSEAHAESDRLKRELVEVRNNAETQANTAERQLTEWKYVSDAEKENVRTLLAELRKAMENPNVTKDELSAETDKLQKAVMECGRTEYQQAAAANSSSSSSGSSSNTDSNQGDQQQQQQQGDQQKK
;
A
#
# COMPACT_ATOMS: atom_id res chain seq x y z
N MET A 1 -23.93 8.84 -44.12
CA MET A 1 -24.91 8.53 -43.06
C MET A 1 -24.44 7.37 -42.17
N ILE A 2 -24.26 6.12 -42.64
CA ILE A 2 -23.76 5.02 -41.75
C ILE A 2 -22.30 5.25 -41.32
N ARG A 3 -21.41 5.68 -42.23
CA ARG A 3 -19.99 5.94 -41.91
C ARG A 3 -19.74 7.10 -40.95
N ASP A 4 -20.59 8.13 -40.98
CA ASP A 4 -20.46 9.26 -40.05
C ASP A 4 -20.89 8.85 -38.64
N SER A 5 -21.95 8.05 -38.52
CA SER A 5 -22.43 7.55 -37.23
C SER A 5 -21.41 6.65 -36.51
N GLU A 6 -20.65 5.85 -37.25
CA GLU A 6 -19.60 4.97 -36.69
C GLU A 6 -18.39 5.76 -36.18
N ALA A 7 -17.92 6.76 -36.95
CA ALA A 7 -16.78 7.59 -36.57
C ALA A 7 -17.06 8.45 -35.32
N HIS A 8 -18.29 8.95 -35.17
CA HIS A 8 -18.70 9.67 -33.96
C HIS A 8 -18.78 8.74 -32.75
N ALA A 9 -19.35 7.53 -32.91
CA ALA A 9 -19.43 6.55 -31.83
C ALA A 9 -18.04 6.15 -31.28
N GLU A 10 -17.04 6.00 -32.15
CA GLU A 10 -15.67 5.70 -31.74
C GLU A 10 -15.00 6.88 -31.05
N SER A 11 -15.15 8.10 -31.58
CA SER A 11 -14.59 9.32 -30.96
C SER A 11 -15.17 9.56 -29.56
N ASP A 12 -16.48 9.38 -29.38
CA ASP A 12 -17.12 9.54 -28.07
C ASP A 12 -16.71 8.46 -27.08
N ARG A 13 -16.50 7.22 -27.55
CA ARG A 13 -15.96 6.14 -26.73
C ARG A 13 -14.55 6.46 -26.23
N LEU A 14 -13.67 6.92 -27.13
CA LEU A 14 -12.29 7.28 -26.78
C LEU A 14 -12.24 8.44 -25.77
N LYS A 15 -13.10 9.44 -25.91
CA LYS A 15 -13.23 10.53 -24.93
C LYS A 15 -13.67 10.02 -23.56
N ARG A 16 -14.65 9.11 -23.50
CA ARG A 16 -15.07 8.49 -22.23
C ARG A 16 -13.94 7.72 -21.58
N GLU A 17 -13.24 6.88 -22.32
CA GLU A 17 -12.09 6.12 -21.81
C GLU A 17 -11.00 7.06 -21.26
N LEU A 18 -10.70 8.16 -21.95
CA LEU A 18 -9.71 9.14 -21.47
C LEU A 18 -10.15 9.82 -20.17
N VAL A 19 -11.43 10.18 -20.06
CA VAL A 19 -11.99 10.77 -18.83
C VAL A 19 -11.93 9.78 -17.67
N GLU A 20 -12.25 8.51 -17.89
CA GLU A 20 -12.15 7.47 -16.87
C GLU A 20 -10.71 7.31 -16.37
N VAL A 21 -9.74 7.27 -17.29
CA VAL A 21 -8.32 7.20 -16.93
C VAL A 21 -7.87 8.46 -16.17
N ARG A 22 -8.31 9.66 -16.57
CA ARG A 22 -8.02 10.90 -15.81
C ARG A 22 -8.57 10.84 -14.39
N ASN A 23 -9.82 10.40 -14.21
CA ASN A 23 -10.43 10.29 -12.89
C ASN A 23 -9.70 9.27 -12.01
N ASN A 24 -9.24 8.16 -12.61
CA ASN A 24 -8.42 7.17 -11.92
C ASN A 24 -7.08 7.80 -11.50
N ALA A 25 -6.35 8.40 -12.44
CA ALA A 25 -5.08 9.08 -12.19
C ALA A 25 -5.19 10.12 -11.07
N GLU A 26 -6.23 10.94 -11.06
CA GLU A 26 -6.48 11.94 -10.02
C GLU A 26 -6.73 11.30 -8.65
N THR A 27 -7.50 10.20 -8.62
CA THR A 27 -7.71 9.42 -7.38
C THR A 27 -6.40 8.86 -6.84
N GLN A 28 -5.53 8.36 -7.73
CA GLN A 28 -4.21 7.84 -7.35
C GLN A 28 -3.27 8.95 -6.89
N ALA A 29 -3.27 10.10 -7.57
CA ALA A 29 -2.49 11.27 -7.17
C ALA A 29 -2.85 11.72 -5.75
N ASN A 30 -4.15 11.89 -5.46
CA ASN A 30 -4.61 12.30 -4.12
C ASN A 30 -4.27 11.26 -3.05
N THR A 31 -4.36 9.97 -3.37
CA THR A 31 -3.93 8.88 -2.47
C THR A 31 -2.45 8.98 -2.16
N ALA A 32 -1.61 9.17 -3.19
CA ALA A 32 -0.16 9.33 -3.02
C ALA A 32 0.21 10.56 -2.19
N GLU A 33 -0.48 11.70 -2.36
CA GLU A 33 -0.27 12.89 -1.52
C GLU A 33 -0.55 12.60 -0.05
N ARG A 34 -1.63 11.88 0.23
CA ARG A 34 -1.96 11.48 1.61
C ARG A 34 -0.89 10.57 2.19
N GLN A 35 -0.47 9.53 1.44
CA GLN A 35 0.62 8.64 1.87
C GLN A 35 1.91 9.40 2.17
N LEU A 36 2.29 10.38 1.34
CA LEU A 36 3.47 11.21 1.55
C LEU A 36 3.45 11.94 2.91
N THR A 37 2.26 12.34 3.38
CA THR A 37 2.09 12.98 4.70
C THR A 37 2.05 11.97 5.85
N GLU A 38 1.68 10.73 5.58
CA GLU A 38 1.56 9.66 6.56
C GLU A 38 2.92 8.96 6.83
N TRP A 39 3.81 8.90 5.83
CA TRP A 39 5.11 8.23 5.93
C TRP A 39 6.09 8.92 6.89
N LYS A 40 6.53 8.17 7.91
CA LYS A 40 7.49 8.62 8.92
C LYS A 40 8.89 8.07 8.72
N TYR A 41 9.01 6.87 8.17
CA TYR A 41 10.26 6.11 8.06
C TYR A 41 10.80 5.99 6.62
N VAL A 42 10.03 6.40 5.62
CA VAL A 42 10.48 6.54 4.23
C VAL A 42 11.51 7.67 4.10
N SER A 43 12.56 7.44 3.31
CA SER A 43 13.63 8.43 3.10
C SER A 43 13.17 9.66 2.32
N ASP A 44 13.86 10.79 2.49
CA ASP A 44 13.54 12.01 1.74
C ASP A 44 13.72 11.84 0.23
N ALA A 45 14.69 11.02 -0.20
CA ALA A 45 14.92 10.72 -1.61
C ALA A 45 13.74 9.96 -2.24
N GLU A 46 13.20 8.96 -1.54
CA GLU A 46 12.01 8.21 -1.97
C GLU A 46 10.77 9.12 -1.99
N LYS A 47 10.58 9.95 -0.95
CA LYS A 47 9.49 10.94 -0.90
C LYS A 47 9.58 11.93 -2.06
N GLU A 48 10.78 12.40 -2.40
CA GLU A 48 10.99 13.33 -3.50
C GLU A 48 10.73 12.68 -4.86
N ASN A 49 11.08 11.39 -5.03
CA ASN A 49 10.74 10.63 -6.23
C ASN A 49 9.22 10.55 -6.44
N VAL A 50 8.46 10.23 -5.38
CA VAL A 50 6.99 10.18 -5.44
C VAL A 50 6.41 11.57 -5.73
N ARG A 51 6.93 12.64 -5.11
CA ARG A 51 6.50 14.02 -5.40
C ARG A 51 6.75 14.41 -6.85
N THR A 52 7.88 14.00 -7.41
CA THR A 52 8.24 14.26 -8.81
C THR A 52 7.25 13.58 -9.75
N LEU A 53 7.01 12.27 -9.56
CA LEU A 53 6.02 11.51 -10.35
C LEU A 53 4.60 12.08 -10.22
N LEU A 54 4.25 12.58 -9.04
CA LEU A 54 2.95 13.21 -8.80
C LEU A 54 2.79 14.51 -9.57
N ALA A 55 3.84 15.34 -9.61
CA ALA A 55 3.86 16.56 -10.41
C ALA A 55 3.81 16.24 -11.91
N GLU A 56 4.52 15.21 -12.36
CA GLU A 56 4.49 14.74 -13.75
C GLU A 56 3.10 14.24 -14.14
N LEU A 57 2.46 13.43 -13.29
CA LEU A 57 1.09 12.94 -13.51
C LEU A 57 0.08 14.10 -13.60
N ARG A 58 0.16 15.08 -12.70
CA ARG A 58 -0.70 16.27 -12.75
C ARG A 58 -0.50 17.09 -14.02
N LYS A 59 0.75 17.31 -14.41
CA LYS A 59 1.07 18.01 -15.66
C LYS A 59 0.57 17.25 -16.89
N ALA A 60 0.65 15.92 -16.88
CA ALA A 60 0.08 15.08 -17.93
C ALA A 60 -1.45 15.20 -17.98
N MET A 61 -2.13 15.25 -16.82
CA MET A 61 -3.58 15.48 -16.74
C MET A 61 -4.00 16.88 -17.23
N GLU A 62 -3.14 17.89 -17.13
CA GLU A 62 -3.43 19.23 -17.68
C GLU A 62 -3.28 19.29 -19.21
N ASN A 63 -2.47 18.40 -19.79
CA ASN A 63 -2.25 18.37 -21.23
C ASN A 63 -3.51 17.87 -21.97
N PRO A 64 -4.12 18.67 -22.87
CA PRO A 64 -5.30 18.27 -23.62
C PRO A 64 -5.01 17.21 -24.69
N ASN A 65 -3.74 17.00 -25.05
CA ASN A 65 -3.30 16.01 -26.04
C ASN A 65 -2.78 14.71 -25.40
N VAL A 66 -2.86 14.58 -24.07
CA VAL A 66 -2.39 13.38 -23.39
C VAL A 66 -3.21 12.17 -23.84
N THR A 67 -2.50 11.09 -24.16
CA THR A 67 -3.16 9.82 -24.51
C THR A 67 -3.51 9.04 -23.25
N LYS A 68 -4.49 8.13 -23.36
CA LYS A 68 -4.87 7.25 -22.25
C LYS A 68 -3.70 6.38 -21.79
N ASP A 69 -2.85 5.96 -22.73
CA ASP A 69 -1.69 5.11 -22.45
C ASP A 69 -0.61 5.88 -21.70
N GLU A 70 -0.36 7.15 -22.04
CA GLU A 70 0.57 8.01 -21.29
C GLU A 70 0.09 8.24 -19.86
N LEU A 71 -1.20 8.57 -19.66
CA LEU A 71 -1.77 8.74 -18.33
C LEU A 71 -1.72 7.44 -17.51
N SER A 72 -2.05 6.31 -18.14
CA SER A 72 -1.99 5.02 -17.47
C SER A 72 -0.56 4.66 -17.07
N ALA A 73 0.40 4.86 -17.97
CA ALA A 73 1.81 4.59 -17.68
C ALA A 73 2.35 5.45 -16.54
N GLU A 74 1.98 6.73 -16.49
CA GLU A 74 2.40 7.64 -15.42
C GLU A 74 1.73 7.30 -14.09
N THR A 75 0.46 6.91 -14.13
CA THR A 75 -0.28 6.40 -12.96
C THR A 75 0.37 5.13 -12.42
N ASP A 76 0.75 4.19 -13.28
CA ASP A 76 1.41 2.95 -12.90
C ASP A 76 2.79 3.19 -12.27
N LYS A 77 3.56 4.16 -12.78
CA LYS A 77 4.85 4.56 -12.18
C LYS A 77 4.64 5.11 -10.78
N LEU A 78 3.69 6.03 -10.60
CA LEU A 78 3.35 6.60 -9.30
C LEU A 78 2.96 5.49 -8.32
N GLN A 79 2.06 4.59 -8.73
CA GLN A 79 1.62 3.48 -7.88
C GLN A 79 2.78 2.57 -7.44
N LYS A 80 3.70 2.24 -8.36
CA LYS A 80 4.88 1.42 -8.03
C LYS A 80 5.75 2.11 -7.00
N ALA A 81 6.04 3.40 -7.18
CA ALA A 81 6.85 4.17 -6.24
C ALA A 81 6.19 4.25 -4.86
N VAL A 82 4.87 4.51 -4.80
CA VAL A 82 4.10 4.54 -3.55
C VAL A 82 4.11 3.18 -2.85
N MET A 83 3.97 2.08 -3.60
CA MET A 83 3.98 0.73 -3.04
C MET A 83 5.36 0.36 -2.46
N GLU A 84 6.43 0.73 -3.13
CA GLU A 84 7.81 0.53 -2.65
C GLU A 84 8.08 1.33 -1.37
N CYS A 85 7.69 2.61 -1.35
CA CYS A 85 7.76 3.45 -0.16
C CYS A 85 6.92 2.89 1.00
N GLY A 86 5.70 2.43 0.72
CA GLY A 86 4.82 1.82 1.73
C GLY A 86 5.41 0.54 2.34
N ARG A 87 6.16 -0.24 1.55
CA ARG A 87 6.91 -1.39 2.06
C ARG A 87 8.02 -0.96 3.00
N THR A 88 8.80 0.06 2.64
CA THR A 88 9.84 0.65 3.50
C THR A 88 9.23 1.14 4.82
N GLU A 89 8.13 1.89 4.76
CA GLU A 89 7.40 2.38 5.95
C GLU A 89 7.01 1.22 6.88
N TYR A 90 6.36 0.18 6.34
CA TYR A 90 5.92 -0.96 7.13
C TYR A 90 7.09 -1.75 7.74
N GLN A 91 8.15 -1.98 6.97
CA GLN A 91 9.35 -2.69 7.44
C GLN A 91 10.03 -1.93 8.59
N GLN A 92 10.19 -0.62 8.45
CA GLN A 92 10.83 0.20 9.46
C GLN A 92 9.92 0.41 10.68
N ALA A 93 8.62 0.56 10.50
CA ALA A 93 7.66 0.61 11.60
C ALA A 93 7.63 -0.70 12.41
N ALA A 94 7.75 -1.86 11.75
CA ALA A 94 7.84 -3.16 12.41
C ALA A 94 9.16 -3.33 13.19
N ALA A 95 10.28 -2.85 12.63
CA ALA A 95 11.57 -2.84 13.31
C ALA A 95 11.56 -1.91 14.54
N ALA A 96 10.95 -0.72 14.42
CA ALA A 96 10.80 0.23 15.52
C ALA A 96 9.96 -0.35 16.68
N ASN A 97 8.88 -1.08 16.38
CA ASN A 97 8.08 -1.75 17.41
C ASN A 97 8.78 -2.96 18.04
N SER A 98 9.56 -3.74 17.26
CA SER A 98 10.31 -4.89 17.80
C SER A 98 11.43 -4.47 18.74
N SER A 99 12.01 -3.27 18.55
CA SER A 99 13.03 -2.73 19.45
C SER A 99 12.49 -2.30 20.82
N SER A 100 11.16 -2.20 20.99
CA SER A 100 10.53 -1.89 22.29
C SER A 100 10.27 -3.14 23.16
N SER A 101 10.55 -4.36 22.66
CA SER A 101 10.32 -5.61 23.41
C SER A 101 11.61 -6.31 23.85
N SER A 102 12.80 -5.73 23.61
CA SER A 102 14.10 -6.30 24.01
C SER A 102 14.88 -5.45 25.02
N SER A 103 14.18 -4.78 25.93
CA SER A 103 14.77 -4.23 27.16
C SER A 103 13.93 -4.67 28.37
N GLY A 104 13.99 -5.96 28.67
CA GLY A 104 13.25 -6.58 29.76
C GLY A 104 13.81 -7.95 30.14
N SER A 105 15.13 -8.10 30.12
CA SER A 105 15.79 -9.24 30.75
C SER A 105 16.97 -8.77 31.58
N SER A 106 16.72 -8.54 32.87
CA SER A 106 17.64 -8.96 33.93
C SER A 106 16.98 -8.87 35.32
N SER A 107 17.27 -9.89 36.11
CA SER A 107 17.28 -9.97 37.57
C SER A 107 15.97 -10.12 38.36
N ASN A 108 15.72 -11.40 38.71
CA ASN A 108 15.71 -11.93 40.09
C ASN A 108 14.47 -11.68 40.96
N THR A 109 13.71 -12.74 41.26
CA THR A 109 13.25 -13.07 42.62
C THR A 109 12.88 -14.56 42.66
N ASP A 110 13.83 -15.34 43.17
CA ASP A 110 13.61 -16.56 43.94
C ASP A 110 12.58 -16.30 45.05
N SER A 111 11.50 -17.10 45.13
CA SER A 111 10.79 -17.47 46.37
C SER A 111 9.52 -18.29 46.08
N ASN A 112 9.62 -19.59 46.37
CA ASN A 112 8.75 -20.28 47.32
C ASN A 112 7.39 -20.87 46.88
N GLN A 113 7.34 -22.21 46.98
CA GLN A 113 6.25 -23.09 47.47
C GLN A 113 5.02 -23.41 46.59
N GLY A 114 4.72 -24.72 46.54
CA GLY A 114 3.39 -25.27 46.21
C GLY A 114 3.44 -26.44 45.23
N ASP A 115 4.00 -27.59 45.57
CA ASP A 115 3.30 -28.72 46.22
C ASP A 115 2.90 -29.83 45.22
N GLN A 116 2.97 -31.06 45.71
CA GLN A 116 2.89 -32.33 45.01
C GLN A 116 1.46 -32.69 44.59
N GLN A 117 1.31 -33.39 43.46
CA GLN A 117 0.47 -34.62 43.33
C GLN A 117 0.69 -35.24 41.95
N GLN A 118 1.36 -36.40 41.86
CA GLN A 118 0.74 -37.74 41.75
C GLN A 118 -0.25 -37.81 40.57
N GLN A 119 0.09 -38.35 39.39
CA GLN A 119 0.40 -39.76 39.05
C GLN A 119 -0.65 -40.75 39.59
N GLN A 120 -1.24 -41.54 38.68
CA GLN A 120 -2.35 -42.52 38.81
C GLN A 120 -3.72 -41.88 38.59
N GLN A 121 -4.61 -42.31 37.68
CA GLN A 121 -5.02 -43.65 37.25
C GLN A 121 -5.46 -43.57 35.76
N GLN A 122 -4.97 -44.42 34.86
CA GLN A 122 -5.73 -45.57 34.34
C GLN A 122 -7.25 -45.47 34.53
N GLY A 123 -7.93 -44.95 33.50
CA GLY A 123 -9.38 -45.03 33.35
C GLY A 123 -9.72 -45.72 32.04
N ASP A 124 -10.11 -46.98 32.16
CA ASP A 124 -11.14 -47.64 31.35
C ASP A 124 -11.12 -47.43 29.83
N GLN A 125 -10.50 -48.41 29.16
CA GLN A 125 -11.10 -48.98 27.96
C GLN A 125 -12.50 -49.51 28.33
N GLN A 126 -13.53 -48.73 28.06
CA GLN A 126 -14.90 -49.22 27.99
C GLN A 126 -15.36 -49.31 26.55
N LYS A 127 -15.76 -50.54 26.22
CA LYS A 127 -16.88 -50.93 25.36
C LYS A 127 -16.67 -50.65 23.86
N LYS A 128 -16.44 -51.70 23.07
CA LYS A 128 -17.46 -52.65 22.57
C LYS A 128 -18.54 -51.95 21.77
#